data_AF-A0A4R8QTG5-F1
#
_entry.id   AF-A0A4R8QTG5-F1
#
_cell.length_a   1.000
_cell.length_b   1.000
_cell.length_c   1.000
_cell.angle_alpha   90.00
_cell.angle_beta   90.00
_cell.angle_gamma   90.00
#
_symmetry.space_group_name_H-M   'P 1'
#
loop_
_entity.id
_entity.type
_entity.pdbx_description
1 polymer ?
#
loop_
_entity_poly.entity_id
_entity_poly.type
_entity_poly.pdbx_seq_one_letter_code
_entity_poly.pdbx_strand_id
1 'polypeptide(L)'
;MPNLSQSDIEELLTIFRRFSHHEENTGSVPAYEAVAAARLKAFDDADEPVSLLLPAFPWKNANAEKVLGADPDFGEELALARLNHLCEELGTIYPHGAELTLVADGPVYNDLLCIPDADYFDYGVKLRQLARDKGFSHIAFARLVDVLGIGDGDALSEEEHLALADTCRQEMEKRFLGPDLSVQGEVRAHPDTALTYQKYVRSAREDLRWGPDVEQSIISDPDKYATETERVAERMTQRLIVSLAHGFAYEKALEAKYPEAIRLSIHRSTGKNKISIPLIPQSDGFGLTPWHSTLLVTARRGGFCTKLAKDLADRARYEVIEKDGKPYYVREKHPDFEWPEYVKIHHRYGGKIIVESTSRVDGERGLPDNLKLKLANLALRPEGVEVKGFKV
;
A
#
# COMPACT_ATOMS: atom_id res chain seq x y z
N MET A 1 -15.44 15.21 28.62
CA MET A 1 -14.73 15.49 27.36
C MET A 1 -13.37 14.88 27.55
N PRO A 2 -12.94 13.93 26.70
CA PRO A 2 -11.57 13.48 26.80
C PRO A 2 -10.70 14.73 26.65
N ASN A 3 -9.81 14.92 27.62
CA ASN A 3 -8.67 15.79 27.47
C ASN A 3 -7.53 14.78 27.42
N LEU A 4 -7.16 14.35 26.21
CA LEU A 4 -6.02 13.48 26.00
C LEU A 4 -4.87 14.02 26.86
N SER A 5 -4.48 13.23 27.84
CA SER A 5 -3.38 13.60 28.70
C SER A 5 -2.10 13.61 27.88
N GLN A 6 -1.06 14.26 28.40
CA GLN A 6 0.25 14.18 27.76
C GLN A 6 0.75 12.73 27.63
N SER A 7 0.31 11.83 28.53
CA SER A 7 0.60 10.40 28.46
C SER A 7 -0.11 9.73 27.28
N ASP A 8 -1.41 10.01 27.11
CA ASP A 8 -2.21 9.42 26.03
C ASP A 8 -1.66 9.83 24.65
N ILE A 9 -1.26 11.10 24.50
CA ILE A 9 -0.61 11.58 23.27
C ILE A 9 0.70 10.83 23.01
N GLU A 10 1.52 10.62 24.03
CA GLU A 10 2.79 9.89 23.87
C GLU A 10 2.58 8.41 23.50
N GLU A 11 1.52 7.78 24.03
CA GLU A 11 1.14 6.42 23.65
C GLU A 11 0.67 6.35 22.19
N LEU A 12 -0.17 7.31 21.75
CA LEU A 12 -0.59 7.43 20.34
C LEU A 12 0.61 7.68 19.40
N LEU A 13 1.54 8.54 19.79
CA LEU A 13 2.78 8.76 19.03
C LEU A 13 3.64 7.50 18.97
N THR A 14 3.70 6.73 20.05
CA THR A 14 4.41 5.43 20.07
C THR A 14 3.81 4.44 19.07
N ILE A 15 2.48 4.44 18.89
CA ILE A 15 1.83 3.67 17.83
C ILE A 15 2.33 4.16 16.47
N PHE A 16 2.26 5.46 16.17
CA PHE A 16 2.76 5.98 14.89
C PHE A 16 4.23 5.58 14.63
N ARG A 17 5.11 5.69 15.63
CA ARG A 17 6.50 5.26 15.54
C ARG A 17 6.63 3.80 15.10
N ARG A 18 5.88 2.88 15.73
CA ARG A 18 5.91 1.44 15.42
C ARG A 18 5.46 1.13 14.00
N PHE A 19 4.56 1.95 13.43
CA PHE A 19 4.11 1.76 12.05
C PHE A 19 4.99 2.46 11.03
N SER A 20 5.76 3.47 11.44
CA SER A 20 6.56 4.31 10.58
C SER A 20 7.99 3.81 10.34
N HIS A 21 8.63 4.29 9.28
CA HIS A 21 10.06 4.12 9.01
C HIS A 21 10.62 5.36 8.32
N HIS A 22 11.72 5.91 8.86
CA HIS A 22 12.37 7.12 8.37
C HIS A 22 13.87 6.89 8.13
N GLU A 23 14.45 7.60 7.15
CA GLU A 23 15.86 7.43 6.79
C GLU A 23 16.82 8.04 7.85
N GLU A 24 16.40 9.11 8.54
CA GLU A 24 17.15 9.71 9.64
C GLU A 24 16.75 9.05 10.97
N ASN A 25 17.49 8.00 11.35
CA ASN A 25 17.39 7.40 12.68
C ASN A 25 18.58 7.85 13.55
N THR A 26 18.71 9.16 13.75
CA THR A 26 19.79 9.78 14.55
C THR A 26 19.53 9.73 16.05
N GLY A 27 18.47 9.02 16.50
CA GLY A 27 18.05 8.96 17.90
C GLY A 27 17.25 10.20 18.36
N SER A 28 16.99 11.17 17.48
CA SER A 28 16.08 12.29 17.75
C SER A 28 14.63 11.95 17.40
N VAL A 29 13.69 12.52 18.15
CA VAL A 29 12.25 12.45 17.87
C VAL A 29 11.97 12.97 16.45
N PRO A 30 11.27 12.21 15.58
CA PRO A 30 10.88 12.66 14.25
C PRO A 30 10.09 13.97 14.27
N ALA A 31 10.36 14.85 13.31
CA ALA A 31 9.73 16.17 13.26
C ALA A 31 8.20 16.11 13.04
N TYR A 32 7.68 15.06 12.40
CA TYR A 32 6.24 14.85 12.24
C TYR A 32 5.51 14.73 13.58
N GLU A 33 6.16 14.28 14.65
CA GLU A 33 5.49 14.04 15.93
C GLU A 33 4.91 15.30 16.54
N ALA A 34 5.58 16.45 16.36
CA ALA A 34 5.05 17.74 16.81
C ALA A 34 3.75 18.10 16.06
N VAL A 35 3.70 17.84 14.75
CA VAL A 35 2.52 18.08 13.92
C VAL A 35 1.41 17.09 14.28
N ALA A 36 1.73 15.80 14.40
CA ALA A 36 0.77 14.77 14.79
C ALA A 36 0.18 15.04 16.18
N ALA A 37 1.00 15.40 17.17
CA ALA A 37 0.54 15.76 18.51
C ALA A 37 -0.40 16.98 18.50
N ALA A 38 -0.10 18.00 17.67
CA ALA A 38 -0.99 19.15 17.52
C ALA A 38 -2.33 18.75 16.89
N ARG A 39 -2.34 17.89 15.86
CA ARG A 39 -3.57 17.38 15.25
C ARG A 39 -4.37 16.49 16.19
N LEU A 40 -3.72 15.61 16.96
CA LEU A 40 -4.38 14.77 17.96
C LEU A 40 -5.14 15.62 18.99
N LYS A 41 -4.53 16.71 19.48
CA LYS A 41 -5.22 17.67 20.36
C LYS A 41 -6.39 18.36 19.67
N ALA A 42 -6.24 18.77 18.41
CA ALA A 42 -7.31 19.42 17.67
C ALA A 42 -8.52 18.48 17.46
N PHE A 43 -8.29 17.19 17.20
CA PHE A 43 -9.36 16.19 17.11
C PHE A 43 -10.05 15.94 18.45
N ASP A 44 -9.27 15.88 19.53
CA ASP A 44 -9.77 15.72 20.91
C ASP A 44 -10.62 16.93 21.36
N ASP A 45 -10.13 18.15 21.09
CA ASP A 45 -10.87 19.39 21.36
C ASP A 45 -12.20 19.47 20.58
N ALA A 46 -12.30 18.77 19.44
CA ALA A 46 -13.47 18.72 18.57
C ALA A 46 -14.38 17.50 18.83
N ASP A 47 -14.02 16.58 19.74
CA ASP A 47 -14.69 15.29 19.94
C ASP A 47 -14.82 14.47 18.62
N GLU A 48 -13.84 14.58 17.72
CA GLU A 48 -13.81 13.94 16.40
C GLU A 48 -12.83 12.76 16.34
N PRO A 49 -13.07 11.74 15.49
CA PRO A 49 -12.10 10.66 15.26
C PRO A 49 -10.80 11.22 14.68
N VAL A 50 -9.67 10.54 14.96
CA VAL A 50 -8.39 10.89 14.33
C VAL A 50 -8.48 10.61 12.83
N SER A 51 -8.42 11.66 12.03
CA SER A 51 -8.44 11.55 10.56
C SER A 51 -7.03 11.30 10.02
N LEU A 52 -6.85 10.17 9.33
CA LEU A 52 -5.63 9.82 8.61
C LEU A 52 -5.85 9.91 7.10
N LEU A 53 -4.81 10.29 6.35
CA LEU A 53 -4.88 10.42 4.88
C LEU A 53 -3.71 9.70 4.19
N LEU A 54 -4.03 8.79 3.27
CA LEU A 54 -3.04 8.04 2.47
C LEU A 54 -3.41 7.93 0.98
N PRO A 55 -2.76 8.69 0.10
CA PRO A 55 -2.65 8.41 -1.32
C PRO A 55 -1.75 7.22 -1.56
N ALA A 56 -2.32 6.19 -2.18
CA ALA A 56 -1.69 4.91 -2.45
C ALA A 56 -2.58 4.04 -3.32
N PHE A 57 -2.08 2.86 -3.69
CA PHE A 57 -2.81 1.83 -4.43
C PHE A 57 -3.37 2.34 -5.78
N PRO A 58 -2.50 2.79 -6.69
CA PRO A 58 -2.93 3.40 -7.94
C PRO A 58 -3.50 2.38 -8.94
N TRP A 59 -2.73 1.33 -9.25
CA TRP A 59 -3.08 0.17 -10.07
C TRP A 59 -2.02 -0.93 -9.82
N LYS A 60 -2.29 -2.18 -10.20
CA LYS A 60 -1.28 -3.25 -10.19
C LYS A 60 -0.38 -3.13 -11.42
N ASN A 61 0.94 -3.06 -11.22
CA ASN A 61 1.88 -2.75 -12.30
C ASN A 61 1.82 -3.78 -13.45
N ALA A 62 1.83 -3.34 -14.71
CA ALA A 62 1.77 -4.22 -15.88
C ALA A 62 3.05 -5.05 -16.12
N ASN A 63 4.14 -4.72 -15.42
CA ASN A 63 5.41 -5.42 -15.52
C ASN A 63 5.34 -6.82 -14.89
N ALA A 64 5.24 -7.85 -15.74
CA ALA A 64 5.19 -9.25 -15.34
C ALA A 64 6.49 -9.75 -14.66
N GLU A 65 7.59 -8.99 -14.71
CA GLU A 65 8.78 -9.29 -13.91
C GLU A 65 8.62 -8.87 -12.44
N LYS A 66 7.65 -8.01 -12.11
CA LYS A 66 7.45 -7.47 -10.77
C LYS A 66 6.31 -8.16 -10.02
N VAL A 67 5.19 -8.39 -10.70
CA VAL A 67 3.93 -8.86 -10.09
C VAL A 67 3.49 -10.21 -10.69
N LEU A 68 2.55 -10.89 -10.01
CA LEU A 68 2.01 -12.17 -10.46
C LEU A 68 0.82 -12.06 -11.43
N GLY A 69 0.16 -10.90 -11.46
CA GLY A 69 -1.05 -10.64 -12.25
C GLY A 69 -1.55 -9.21 -12.04
N ALA A 70 -2.69 -8.88 -12.66
CA ALA A 70 -3.27 -7.53 -12.65
C ALA A 70 -4.21 -7.24 -11.46
N ASP A 71 -4.65 -8.27 -10.74
CA ASP A 71 -5.58 -8.12 -9.61
C ASP A 71 -4.84 -7.84 -8.29
N PRO A 72 -5.49 -7.18 -7.31
CA PRO A 72 -5.02 -7.15 -5.93
C PRO A 72 -4.80 -8.58 -5.41
N ASP A 73 -3.62 -8.81 -4.82
CA ASP A 73 -3.20 -10.10 -4.33
C ASP A 73 -2.97 -10.06 -2.80
N PHE A 74 -2.28 -11.06 -2.24
CA PHE A 74 -2.09 -11.12 -0.79
C PHE A 74 -1.25 -9.95 -0.26
N GLY A 75 -0.41 -9.34 -1.10
CA GLY A 75 0.33 -8.12 -0.75
C GLY A 75 -0.61 -6.95 -0.45
N GLU A 76 -1.62 -6.73 -1.29
CA GLU A 76 -2.65 -5.71 -1.05
C GLU A 76 -3.49 -6.03 0.19
N GLU A 77 -3.86 -7.30 0.39
CA GLU A 77 -4.59 -7.74 1.60
C GLU A 77 -3.83 -7.40 2.88
N LEU A 78 -2.54 -7.76 2.94
CA LEU A 78 -1.69 -7.49 4.11
C LEU A 78 -1.48 -6.00 4.34
N ALA A 79 -1.33 -5.23 3.27
CA ALA A 79 -1.16 -3.79 3.36
C ALA A 79 -2.40 -3.10 3.92
N LEU A 80 -3.60 -3.46 3.43
CA LEU A 80 -4.86 -2.93 3.96
C LEU A 80 -5.08 -3.39 5.41
N ALA A 81 -4.81 -4.66 5.73
CA ALA A 81 -4.90 -5.16 7.10
C ALA A 81 -4.00 -4.37 8.05
N ARG A 82 -2.77 -4.05 7.63
CA ARG A 82 -1.84 -3.23 8.42
C ARG A 82 -2.37 -1.82 8.67
N LEU A 83 -2.94 -1.19 7.65
CA LEU A 83 -3.51 0.16 7.77
C LEU A 83 -4.76 0.18 8.66
N ASN A 84 -5.61 -0.84 8.55
CA ASN A 84 -6.75 -1.01 9.45
C ASN A 84 -6.28 -1.22 10.90
N HIS A 85 -5.26 -2.08 11.10
CA HIS A 85 -4.69 -2.34 12.41
C HIS A 85 -4.08 -1.09 13.07
N LEU A 86 -3.48 -0.19 12.30
CA LEU A 86 -3.05 1.12 12.82
C LEU A 86 -4.23 1.87 13.44
N CYS A 87 -5.36 1.94 12.75
CA CYS A 87 -6.54 2.64 13.23
C CYS A 87 -7.16 1.95 14.46
N GLU A 88 -7.20 0.62 14.46
CA GLU A 88 -7.64 -0.18 15.61
C GLU A 88 -6.78 0.12 16.85
N GLU A 89 -5.45 0.13 16.71
CA GLU A 89 -4.56 0.39 17.84
C GLU A 89 -4.71 1.82 18.37
N LEU A 90 -4.86 2.82 17.50
CA LEU A 90 -5.14 4.20 17.93
C LEU A 90 -6.47 4.29 18.71
N GLY A 91 -7.50 3.57 18.26
CA GLY A 91 -8.80 3.52 18.92
C GLY A 91 -8.82 2.76 20.25
N THR A 92 -7.76 2.02 20.61
CA THR A 92 -7.64 1.44 21.96
C THR A 92 -7.34 2.48 23.03
N ILE A 93 -6.73 3.61 22.63
CA ILE A 93 -6.36 4.72 23.52
C ILE A 93 -7.36 5.87 23.38
N TYR A 94 -7.71 6.24 22.14
CA TYR A 94 -8.56 7.38 21.88
C TYR A 94 -10.03 6.97 21.68
N PRO A 95 -10.97 7.43 22.54
CA PRO A 95 -12.35 6.94 22.55
C PRO A 95 -13.14 7.17 21.25
N HIS A 96 -12.82 8.24 20.50
CA HIS A 96 -13.47 8.53 19.22
C HIS A 96 -12.89 7.71 18.06
N GLY A 97 -11.83 6.94 18.30
CA GLY A 97 -11.22 6.07 17.31
C GLY A 97 -10.40 6.82 16.26
N ALA A 98 -10.06 6.09 15.19
CA ALA A 98 -9.33 6.64 14.05
C ALA A 98 -9.92 6.09 12.75
N GLU A 99 -9.87 6.91 11.70
CA GLU A 99 -10.32 6.55 10.36
C GLU A 99 -9.27 6.95 9.33
N LEU A 100 -9.01 6.05 8.38
CA LEU A 100 -8.12 6.28 7.26
C LEU A 100 -8.92 6.58 5.99
N THR A 101 -8.70 7.75 5.40
CA THR A 101 -9.07 8.03 4.02
C THR A 101 -7.93 7.60 3.09
N LEU A 102 -8.17 6.54 2.32
CA LEU A 102 -7.27 6.04 1.28
C LEU A 102 -7.68 6.65 -0.07
N VAL A 103 -6.83 7.50 -0.64
CA VAL A 103 -7.08 8.12 -1.95
C VAL A 103 -6.35 7.33 -3.03
N ALA A 104 -7.08 6.63 -3.89
CA ALA A 104 -6.46 5.91 -5.00
C ALA A 104 -5.86 6.92 -5.99
N ASP A 105 -4.54 6.92 -6.16
CA ASP A 105 -3.79 7.93 -6.90
C ASP A 105 -3.50 7.54 -8.36
N GLY A 106 -4.17 6.47 -8.86
CA GLY A 106 -4.07 6.00 -10.25
C GLY A 106 -4.31 7.10 -11.29
N PRO A 107 -5.46 7.80 -11.25
CA PRO A 107 -5.79 8.87 -12.19
C PRO A 107 -4.76 9.99 -12.29
N VAL A 108 -3.92 10.15 -11.25
CA VAL A 108 -2.89 11.21 -11.21
C VAL A 108 -1.73 10.89 -12.16
N TYR A 109 -1.45 9.61 -12.45
CA TYR A 109 -0.20 9.21 -13.12
C TYR A 109 -0.37 8.23 -14.29
N ASN A 110 -1.51 7.55 -14.42
CA ASN A 110 -1.66 6.42 -15.33
C ASN A 110 -1.40 6.78 -16.81
N ASP A 111 -1.81 7.98 -17.25
CA ASP A 111 -1.55 8.51 -18.60
C ASP A 111 -0.05 8.66 -18.90
N LEU A 112 0.76 8.99 -17.90
CA LEU A 112 2.21 9.16 -18.06
C LEU A 112 2.94 7.82 -18.22
N LEU A 113 2.34 6.73 -17.77
CA LEU A 113 2.87 5.37 -17.88
C LEU A 113 2.12 4.53 -18.92
N CYS A 114 1.28 5.18 -19.73
CA CYS A 114 0.48 4.54 -20.77
C CYS A 114 -0.36 3.38 -20.23
N ILE A 115 -0.92 3.57 -19.02
CA ILE A 115 -1.81 2.62 -18.36
C ILE A 115 -3.26 3.05 -18.62
N PRO A 116 -4.11 2.18 -19.22
CA PRO A 116 -5.51 2.49 -19.49
C PRO A 116 -6.29 2.94 -18.24
N ASP A 117 -7.22 3.88 -18.41
CA ASP A 117 -8.04 4.35 -17.28
C ASP A 117 -8.89 3.21 -16.66
N ALA A 118 -9.32 2.24 -17.48
CA ALA A 118 -10.07 1.06 -17.04
C ALA A 118 -9.27 0.18 -16.06
N ASP A 119 -7.95 0.05 -16.26
CA ASP A 119 -7.11 -0.82 -15.43
C ASP A 119 -7.04 -0.32 -13.98
N TYR A 120 -6.87 1.00 -13.79
CA TYR A 120 -6.86 1.56 -12.43
C TYR A 120 -8.25 1.53 -11.80
N PHE A 121 -9.32 1.69 -12.59
CA PHE A 121 -10.70 1.64 -12.11
C PHE A 121 -11.03 0.23 -11.59
N ASP A 122 -10.77 -0.79 -12.40
CA ASP A 122 -10.98 -2.20 -12.08
C ASP A 122 -10.18 -2.60 -10.83
N TYR A 123 -8.91 -2.22 -10.78
CA TYR A 123 -8.07 -2.45 -9.61
C TYR A 123 -8.66 -1.80 -8.36
N GLY A 124 -9.13 -0.55 -8.46
CA GLY A 124 -9.77 0.18 -7.37
C GLY A 124 -11.07 -0.46 -6.89
N VAL A 125 -11.91 -0.99 -7.80
CA VAL A 125 -13.14 -1.72 -7.45
C VAL A 125 -12.80 -3.01 -6.69
N LYS A 126 -11.85 -3.79 -7.20
CA LYS A 126 -11.41 -5.05 -6.56
C LYS A 126 -10.76 -4.81 -5.20
N LEU A 127 -9.99 -3.74 -5.04
CA LEU A 127 -9.37 -3.36 -3.77
C LEU A 127 -10.42 -2.99 -2.70
N ARG A 128 -11.45 -2.23 -3.08
CA ARG A 128 -12.59 -1.92 -2.19
C ARG A 128 -13.36 -3.18 -1.81
N GLN A 129 -13.58 -4.09 -2.77
CA GLN A 129 -14.22 -5.37 -2.48
C GLN A 129 -13.39 -6.21 -1.51
N LEU A 130 -12.07 -6.29 -1.71
CA LEU A 130 -11.15 -6.96 -0.81
C LEU A 130 -11.24 -6.40 0.61
N ALA A 131 -11.27 -5.08 0.77
CA ALA A 131 -11.41 -4.44 2.08
C ALA A 131 -12.74 -4.80 2.76
N ARG A 132 -13.85 -4.80 2.02
CA ARG A 132 -15.17 -5.22 2.52
C ARG A 132 -15.19 -6.68 2.94
N ASP A 133 -14.71 -7.58 2.09
CA ASP A 133 -14.69 -9.03 2.33
C ASP A 133 -13.86 -9.40 3.56
N LYS A 134 -12.82 -8.61 3.86
CA LYS A 134 -11.95 -8.80 5.01
C LYS A 134 -12.40 -8.04 6.26
N GLY A 135 -13.43 -7.19 6.15
CA GLY A 135 -13.95 -6.42 7.26
C GLY A 135 -13.01 -5.30 7.74
N PHE A 136 -12.24 -4.70 6.83
CA PHE A 136 -11.37 -3.55 7.16
C PHE A 136 -12.22 -2.28 7.30
N SER A 137 -12.90 -2.14 8.44
CA SER A 137 -13.92 -1.11 8.70
C SER A 137 -13.38 0.29 8.95
N HIS A 138 -12.08 0.46 9.21
CA HIS A 138 -11.47 1.77 9.47
C HIS A 138 -10.94 2.47 8.21
N ILE A 139 -11.17 1.91 7.02
CA ILE A 139 -10.65 2.44 5.76
C ILE A 139 -11.82 2.93 4.88
N ALA A 140 -11.89 4.25 4.72
CA ALA A 140 -12.70 4.90 3.70
C ALA A 140 -11.87 5.07 2.42
N PHE A 141 -12.51 4.92 1.26
CA PHE A 141 -11.84 5.10 -0.03
C PHE A 141 -12.34 6.36 -0.72
N ALA A 142 -11.43 7.19 -1.20
CA ALA A 142 -11.73 8.34 -2.03
C ALA A 142 -11.04 8.22 -3.39
N ARG A 143 -11.59 8.92 -4.38
CA ARG A 143 -11.06 9.06 -5.73
C ARG A 143 -10.67 10.51 -5.98
N LEU A 144 -9.94 10.77 -7.05
CA LEU A 144 -9.51 12.13 -7.42
C LEU A 144 -10.71 13.09 -7.61
N VAL A 145 -11.84 12.58 -8.11
CA VAL A 145 -13.07 13.38 -8.28
C VAL A 145 -13.61 13.91 -6.95
N ASP A 146 -13.51 13.12 -5.86
CA ASP A 146 -13.93 13.50 -4.51
C ASP A 146 -13.00 14.57 -3.91
N VAL A 147 -11.69 14.40 -4.16
CA VAL A 147 -10.64 15.34 -3.74
C VAL A 147 -10.87 16.71 -4.37
N LEU A 148 -11.22 16.74 -5.65
CA LEU A 148 -11.44 17.98 -6.40
C LEU A 148 -12.83 18.60 -6.17
N GLY A 149 -13.72 17.89 -5.48
CA GLY A 149 -15.11 18.30 -5.26
C GLY A 149 -15.91 18.46 -6.56
N ILE A 150 -15.56 17.68 -7.59
CA ILE A 150 -16.20 17.73 -8.92
C ILE A 150 -17.41 16.80 -8.98
N GLY A 151 -17.46 15.78 -8.13
CA GLY A 151 -18.52 14.79 -8.07
C GLY A 151 -18.33 13.82 -6.90
N ASP A 152 -19.13 12.76 -6.90
CA ASP A 152 -19.08 11.67 -5.92
C ASP A 152 -18.54 10.41 -6.60
N GLY A 153 -17.34 10.00 -6.22
CA GLY A 153 -16.62 8.89 -6.84
C GLY A 153 -17.28 7.53 -6.68
N ASP A 154 -18.13 7.34 -5.69
CA ASP A 154 -18.85 6.08 -5.47
C ASP A 154 -20.24 6.08 -6.13
N ALA A 155 -20.77 7.26 -6.49
CA ALA A 155 -22.02 7.39 -7.24
C ALA A 155 -21.85 7.27 -8.77
N LEU A 156 -20.65 7.57 -9.30
CA LEU A 156 -20.38 7.52 -10.73
C LEU A 156 -20.37 6.09 -11.28
N SER A 157 -20.96 5.90 -12.46
CA SER A 157 -20.77 4.69 -13.25
C SER A 157 -19.30 4.55 -13.71
N GLU A 158 -18.92 3.38 -14.19
CA GLU A 158 -17.62 3.18 -14.83
C GLU A 158 -17.42 4.15 -16.00
N GLU A 159 -18.38 4.23 -16.91
CA GLU A 159 -18.32 5.09 -18.10
C GLU A 159 -18.15 6.57 -17.72
N GLU A 160 -18.90 7.05 -16.72
CA GLU A 160 -18.81 8.42 -16.23
C GLU A 160 -17.46 8.69 -15.55
N HIS A 161 -16.97 7.73 -14.77
CA HIS A 161 -15.68 7.84 -14.11
C HIS A 161 -14.53 7.95 -15.12
N LEU A 162 -14.52 7.07 -16.13
CA LEU A 162 -13.50 7.08 -17.18
C LEU A 162 -13.57 8.37 -18.01
N ALA A 163 -14.77 8.85 -18.35
CA ALA A 163 -14.95 10.11 -19.07
C ALA A 163 -14.44 11.34 -18.28
N LEU A 164 -14.52 11.29 -16.94
CA LEU A 164 -14.06 12.38 -16.07
C LEU A 164 -12.58 12.32 -15.72
N ALA A 165 -11.88 11.22 -15.99
CA ALA A 165 -10.49 11.00 -15.55
C ALA A 165 -9.55 12.12 -16.03
N ASP A 166 -9.57 12.43 -17.33
CA ASP A 166 -8.74 13.47 -17.91
C ASP A 166 -9.15 14.87 -17.43
N THR A 167 -10.45 15.13 -17.31
CA THR A 167 -10.95 16.40 -16.77
C THR A 167 -10.47 16.63 -15.34
N CYS A 168 -10.48 15.59 -14.50
CA CYS A 168 -9.96 15.66 -13.14
C CYS A 168 -8.46 15.97 -13.11
N ARG A 169 -7.65 15.31 -13.98
CA ARG A 169 -6.22 15.61 -14.11
C ARG A 169 -5.98 17.07 -14.50
N GLN A 170 -6.66 17.55 -15.54
CA GLN A 170 -6.52 18.93 -16.02
C GLN A 170 -6.95 19.95 -14.97
N GLU A 171 -8.07 19.72 -14.27
CA GLU A 171 -8.53 20.61 -13.21
C GLU A 171 -7.62 20.61 -11.99
N MET A 172 -7.07 19.46 -11.60
CA MET A 172 -6.05 19.38 -10.55
C MET A 172 -4.82 20.21 -10.91
N GLU A 173 -4.26 20.03 -12.11
CA GLU A 173 -3.10 20.79 -12.55
C GLU A 173 -3.40 22.29 -12.65
N LYS A 174 -4.52 22.66 -13.27
CA LYS A 174 -4.92 24.06 -13.42
C LYS A 174 -5.09 24.78 -12.08
N ARG A 175 -5.65 24.11 -11.06
CA ARG A 175 -5.91 24.71 -9.74
C ARG A 175 -4.66 24.80 -8.87
N PHE A 176 -3.74 23.84 -9.02
CA PHE A 176 -2.74 23.60 -7.98
C PHE A 176 -1.29 23.52 -8.50
N LEU A 177 -1.05 23.44 -9.82
CA LEU A 177 0.29 23.48 -10.39
C LEU A 177 0.78 24.93 -10.51
N GLY A 178 1.89 25.24 -9.85
CA GLY A 178 2.52 26.56 -9.94
C GLY A 178 3.16 26.81 -11.32
N PRO A 179 3.00 28.01 -11.92
CA PRO A 179 3.54 28.31 -13.25
C PRO A 179 5.08 28.33 -13.30
N ASP A 180 5.74 28.61 -12.18
CA ASP A 180 7.21 28.74 -12.07
C ASP A 180 7.87 27.49 -11.43
N LEU A 181 7.17 26.35 -11.42
CA LEU A 181 7.67 25.16 -10.74
C LEU A 181 8.92 24.58 -11.43
N SER A 182 10.04 24.56 -10.71
CA SER A 182 11.25 23.85 -11.13
C SER A 182 11.41 22.55 -10.35
N VAL A 183 11.16 21.41 -11.01
CA VAL A 183 11.40 20.08 -10.42
C VAL A 183 12.84 19.94 -9.92
N GLN A 184 13.80 20.34 -10.74
CA GLN A 184 15.22 20.26 -10.37
C GLN A 184 15.57 21.19 -9.20
N GLY A 185 14.92 22.36 -9.11
CA GLY A 185 15.04 23.24 -7.95
C GLY A 185 14.54 22.57 -6.67
N GLU A 186 13.34 21.99 -6.71
CA GLU A 186 12.73 21.29 -5.58
C GLU A 186 13.51 20.03 -5.17
N VAL A 187 14.01 19.25 -6.13
CA VAL A 187 14.89 18.09 -5.88
C VAL A 187 16.19 18.49 -5.18
N ARG A 188 16.76 19.66 -5.51
CA ARG A 188 17.96 20.16 -4.82
C ARG A 188 17.65 20.71 -3.44
N ALA A 189 16.50 21.36 -3.27
CA ALA A 189 16.13 22.04 -2.03
C ALA A 189 15.61 21.07 -0.95
N HIS A 190 14.94 19.98 -1.34
CA HIS A 190 14.20 19.11 -0.44
C HIS A 190 14.59 17.62 -0.57
N PRO A 191 15.18 17.01 0.48
CA PRO A 191 15.61 15.61 0.46
C PRO A 191 14.48 14.61 0.19
N ASP A 192 13.29 14.82 0.75
CA ASP A 192 12.11 13.97 0.51
C ASP A 192 11.68 13.97 -0.96
N THR A 193 11.80 15.14 -1.60
CA THR A 193 11.55 15.32 -3.03
C THR A 193 12.57 14.56 -3.85
N ALA A 194 13.85 14.67 -3.50
CA ALA A 194 14.92 13.93 -4.17
C ALA A 194 14.72 12.41 -4.10
N LEU A 195 14.39 11.87 -2.92
CA LEU A 195 14.10 10.44 -2.74
C LEU A 195 12.94 9.98 -3.62
N THR A 196 11.89 10.80 -3.74
CA THR A 196 10.72 10.45 -4.53
C THR A 196 10.98 10.56 -6.03
N TYR A 197 11.68 11.61 -6.48
CA TYR A 197 12.12 11.76 -7.87
C TYR A 197 13.00 10.60 -8.32
N GLN A 198 13.98 10.20 -7.51
CA GLN A 198 14.83 9.04 -7.81
C GLN A 198 14.02 7.74 -7.94
N LYS A 199 12.98 7.57 -7.10
CA LYS A 199 12.05 6.43 -7.23
C LYS A 199 11.30 6.49 -8.56
N TYR A 200 10.76 7.63 -8.95
CA TYR A 200 10.04 7.78 -10.22
C TYR A 200 10.93 7.57 -11.44
N VAL A 201 12.16 8.09 -11.45
CA VAL A 201 13.13 7.82 -12.54
C VAL A 201 13.37 6.32 -12.70
N ARG A 202 13.61 5.61 -11.60
CA ARG A 202 13.79 4.15 -11.62
C ARG A 202 12.52 3.43 -12.09
N SER A 203 11.36 3.76 -11.52
CA SER A 203 10.09 3.14 -11.88
C SER A 203 9.73 3.36 -13.35
N ALA A 204 9.86 4.59 -13.87
CA ALA A 204 9.62 4.88 -15.29
C ALA A 204 10.55 4.06 -16.19
N ARG A 205 11.85 3.99 -15.87
CA ARG A 205 12.82 3.19 -16.64
C ARG A 205 12.47 1.71 -16.67
N GLU A 206 12.03 1.15 -15.55
CA GLU A 206 11.70 -0.28 -15.43
C GLU A 206 10.34 -0.62 -16.05
N ASP A 207 9.35 0.28 -15.97
CA ASP A 207 7.94 -0.06 -16.16
C ASP A 207 7.31 0.56 -17.41
N LEU A 208 7.81 1.68 -17.95
CA LEU A 208 7.17 2.37 -19.08
C LEU A 208 6.96 1.46 -20.30
N ARG A 209 7.94 0.60 -20.60
CA ARG A 209 7.84 -0.38 -21.71
C ARG A 209 6.76 -1.43 -21.55
N TRP A 210 6.20 -1.57 -20.35
CA TRP A 210 5.13 -2.50 -20.05
C TRP A 210 3.74 -1.85 -20.12
N GLY A 211 3.68 -0.52 -20.31
CA GLY A 211 2.43 0.19 -20.56
C GLY A 211 1.79 -0.29 -21.86
N PRO A 212 0.53 -0.74 -21.87
CA PRO A 212 -0.14 -1.25 -23.07
C PRO A 212 -0.15 -0.28 -24.25
N ASP A 213 -0.22 1.02 -23.96
CA ASP A 213 -0.39 2.07 -24.98
C ASP A 213 0.91 2.81 -25.34
N VAL A 214 2.06 2.34 -24.86
CA VAL A 214 3.34 2.99 -25.18
C VAL A 214 3.73 2.73 -26.64
N GLU A 215 4.20 3.77 -27.33
CA GLU A 215 4.60 3.61 -28.73
C GLU A 215 5.80 2.67 -28.88
N GLN A 216 5.68 1.68 -29.78
CA GLN A 216 6.77 0.74 -30.09
C GLN A 216 8.05 1.46 -30.57
N SER A 217 7.89 2.62 -31.21
CA SER A 217 9.00 3.47 -31.68
C SER A 217 9.87 4.01 -30.54
N ILE A 218 9.27 4.21 -29.35
CA ILE A 218 9.95 4.64 -28.12
C ILE A 218 10.65 3.43 -27.47
N ILE A 219 9.98 2.29 -27.36
CA ILE A 219 10.55 1.09 -26.72
C ILE A 219 11.81 0.59 -27.46
N SER A 220 11.75 0.58 -28.79
CA SER A 220 12.80 -0.02 -29.62
C SER A 220 14.06 0.84 -29.77
N ASP A 221 14.03 2.11 -29.37
CA ASP A 221 15.14 3.06 -29.48
C ASP A 221 15.63 3.44 -28.07
N PRO A 222 16.85 3.01 -27.68
CA PRO A 222 17.37 3.25 -26.33
C PRO A 222 17.44 4.74 -25.93
N ASP A 223 17.77 5.62 -26.87
CA ASP A 223 17.92 7.05 -26.59
C ASP A 223 16.55 7.73 -26.42
N LYS A 224 15.58 7.35 -27.26
CA LYS A 224 14.18 7.80 -27.08
C LYS A 224 13.59 7.27 -25.78
N TYR A 225 13.82 5.99 -25.47
CA TYR A 225 13.33 5.40 -24.23
C TYR A 225 13.91 6.10 -23.00
N ALA A 226 15.24 6.33 -22.97
CA ALA A 226 15.88 7.06 -21.88
C ALA A 226 15.28 8.46 -21.71
N THR A 227 15.17 9.21 -22.81
CA THR A 227 14.57 10.56 -22.83
C THR A 227 13.13 10.56 -22.30
N GLU A 228 12.31 9.61 -22.78
CA GLU A 228 10.91 9.53 -22.41
C GLU A 228 10.75 9.14 -20.93
N THR A 229 11.55 8.21 -20.42
CA THR A 229 11.49 7.82 -19.00
C THR A 229 11.87 8.97 -18.07
N GLU A 230 12.81 9.82 -18.47
CA GLU A 230 13.18 11.03 -17.72
C GLU A 230 12.05 12.07 -17.76
N ARG A 231 11.45 12.30 -18.93
CA ARG A 231 10.28 13.17 -19.11
C ARG A 231 9.09 12.72 -18.24
N VAL A 232 8.79 11.43 -18.26
CA VAL A 232 7.72 10.80 -17.46
C VAL A 232 8.01 10.98 -15.97
N ALA A 233 9.22 10.68 -15.52
CA ALA A 233 9.59 10.83 -14.12
C ALA A 233 9.49 12.29 -13.66
N GLU A 234 9.97 13.24 -14.46
CA GLU A 234 9.85 14.67 -14.19
C GLU A 234 8.37 15.07 -14.09
N ARG A 235 7.51 14.60 -14.99
CA ARG A 235 6.08 14.92 -15.01
C ARG A 235 5.31 14.31 -13.85
N MET A 236 5.60 13.06 -13.48
CA MET A 236 5.04 12.44 -12.27
C MET A 236 5.44 13.23 -11.03
N THR A 237 6.70 13.65 -10.99
CA THR A 237 7.24 14.49 -9.93
C THR A 237 6.53 15.87 -9.92
N GLN A 238 6.32 16.55 -11.04
CA GLN A 238 5.51 17.79 -11.08
C GLN A 238 4.10 17.63 -10.51
N ARG A 239 3.41 16.53 -10.84
CA ARG A 239 2.06 16.26 -10.33
C ARG A 239 2.07 15.94 -8.84
N LEU A 240 3.12 15.27 -8.36
CA LEU A 240 3.24 14.84 -6.97
C LEU A 240 3.69 15.94 -6.01
N ILE A 241 4.86 16.58 -6.24
CA ILE A 241 5.92 16.87 -5.21
C ILE A 241 5.40 17.49 -3.89
N VAL A 242 6.27 17.51 -2.90
CA VAL A 242 6.03 17.88 -1.52
C VAL A 242 6.92 19.03 -1.07
N SER A 243 6.35 20.23 -0.91
CA SER A 243 6.99 21.41 -0.29
C SER A 243 5.95 22.48 0.06
N LEU A 244 5.93 22.84 1.34
CA LEU A 244 4.98 23.74 2.00
C LEU A 244 5.03 25.20 1.51
N ALA A 245 6.10 25.60 0.80
CA ALA A 245 6.31 27.00 0.40
C ALA A 245 5.88 27.31 -1.05
N HIS A 246 5.86 26.33 -1.96
CA HIS A 246 5.58 26.54 -3.39
C HIS A 246 4.55 25.58 -3.99
N GLY A 247 3.84 24.82 -3.15
CA GLY A 247 3.28 23.46 -3.38
C GLY A 247 2.61 23.03 -4.69
N PHE A 248 2.12 21.79 -4.67
CA PHE A 248 2.00 20.90 -5.82
C PHE A 248 0.58 20.50 -6.16
N ALA A 249 0.39 20.01 -7.38
CA ALA A 249 -0.93 19.78 -7.94
C ALA A 249 -1.77 18.84 -7.07
N TYR A 250 -1.25 17.65 -6.78
CA TYR A 250 -1.99 16.65 -6.03
C TYR A 250 -1.95 16.87 -4.51
N GLU A 251 -0.79 17.21 -3.92
CA GLU A 251 -0.71 17.41 -2.47
C GLU A 251 -1.52 18.63 -2.00
N LYS A 252 -1.52 19.75 -2.73
CA LYS A 252 -2.40 20.89 -2.39
C LYS A 252 -3.88 20.55 -2.56
N ALA A 253 -4.24 19.72 -3.53
CA ALA A 253 -5.62 19.26 -3.68
C ALA A 253 -6.05 18.45 -2.45
N LEU A 254 -5.17 17.59 -1.95
CA LEU A 254 -5.38 16.81 -0.73
C LEU A 254 -5.45 17.71 0.52
N GLU A 255 -4.54 18.66 0.69
CA GLU A 255 -4.56 19.61 1.81
C GLU A 255 -5.80 20.52 1.78
N ALA A 256 -6.24 20.94 0.59
CA ALA A 256 -7.46 21.74 0.44
C ALA A 256 -8.72 20.96 0.83
N LYS A 257 -8.76 19.65 0.55
CA LYS A 257 -9.88 18.78 0.88
C LYS A 257 -9.85 18.26 2.33
N TYR A 258 -8.66 17.94 2.83
CA TYR A 258 -8.42 17.29 4.12
C TYR A 258 -7.37 18.06 4.94
N PRO A 259 -7.62 19.33 5.29
CA PRO A 259 -6.62 20.21 5.89
C PRO A 259 -6.12 19.74 7.26
N GLU A 260 -6.98 19.03 8.00
CA GLU A 260 -6.70 18.59 9.38
C GLU A 260 -6.14 17.17 9.46
N ALA A 261 -6.20 16.39 8.37
CA ALA A 261 -5.82 14.98 8.41
C ALA A 261 -4.31 14.79 8.64
N ILE A 262 -3.96 13.77 9.42
CA ILE A 262 -2.57 13.35 9.60
C ILE A 262 -2.11 12.61 8.33
N ARG A 263 -1.08 13.17 7.69
CA ARG A 263 -0.59 12.73 6.37
C ARG A 263 0.31 11.49 6.47
N LEU A 264 -0.14 10.35 5.97
CA LEU A 264 0.64 9.12 5.84
C LEU A 264 1.30 9.00 4.45
N SER A 265 2.36 8.20 4.31
CA SER A 265 3.08 8.09 3.03
C SER A 265 3.65 6.69 2.80
N ILE A 266 3.55 6.20 1.56
CA ILE A 266 4.23 4.98 1.09
C ILE A 266 5.64 5.24 0.54
N HIS A 267 6.10 6.49 0.58
CA HIS A 267 7.45 6.88 0.20
C HIS A 267 8.33 7.04 1.43
N ARG A 268 9.61 6.66 1.29
CA ARG A 268 10.66 7.00 2.26
C ARG A 268 10.69 8.52 2.47
N SER A 269 10.96 8.93 3.70
CA SER A 269 10.97 10.34 4.12
C SER A 269 11.97 10.54 5.26
N THR A 270 12.45 11.76 5.37
CA THR A 270 13.14 12.31 6.55
C THR A 270 12.23 12.48 7.76
N GLY A 271 10.90 12.31 7.61
CA GLY A 271 9.93 12.38 8.70
C GLY A 271 9.56 13.81 9.11
N LYS A 272 9.68 14.79 8.20
CA LYS A 272 9.34 16.20 8.46
C LYS A 272 7.85 16.52 8.30
N ASN A 273 7.27 16.18 7.15
CA ASN A 273 5.91 16.63 6.79
C ASN A 273 4.89 15.48 6.70
N LYS A 274 5.36 14.23 6.71
CA LYS A 274 4.51 13.05 6.51
C LYS A 274 5.06 11.85 7.28
N ILE A 275 4.16 10.95 7.67
CA ILE A 275 4.48 9.72 8.38
C ILE A 275 4.65 8.60 7.35
N SER A 276 5.88 8.17 7.11
CA SER A 276 6.18 7.14 6.13
C SER A 276 5.92 5.75 6.69
N ILE A 277 4.93 5.05 6.14
CA ILE A 277 4.50 3.72 6.59
C ILE A 277 4.91 2.66 5.55
N PRO A 278 5.86 1.76 5.87
CA PRO A 278 6.05 0.55 5.09
C PRO A 278 4.81 -0.33 5.21
N LEU A 279 4.19 -0.65 4.07
CA LEU A 279 2.96 -1.46 4.00
C LEU A 279 3.22 -2.93 4.33
N ILE A 280 4.38 -3.45 3.94
CA ILE A 280 4.85 -4.80 4.25
C ILE A 280 6.20 -4.67 4.96
N PRO A 281 6.21 -4.56 6.30
CA PRO A 281 7.42 -4.28 7.06
C PRO A 281 8.41 -5.44 6.94
N GLN A 282 9.68 -5.10 6.72
CA GLN A 282 10.78 -6.06 6.54
C GLN A 282 11.99 -5.61 7.38
N SER A 283 12.79 -6.56 7.83
CA SER A 283 13.93 -6.28 8.72
C SER A 283 15.07 -5.51 8.05
N ASP A 284 15.15 -5.57 6.72
CA ASP A 284 16.24 -5.00 5.91
C ASP A 284 15.82 -3.74 5.13
N GLY A 285 14.64 -3.17 5.40
CA GLY A 285 14.28 -1.83 4.93
C GLY A 285 12.78 -1.59 4.71
N PHE A 286 12.48 -0.50 4.00
CA PHE A 286 11.11 0.00 3.76
C PHE A 286 10.22 -0.96 2.95
N GLY A 287 10.79 -1.93 2.25
CA GLY A 287 10.06 -2.81 1.33
C GLY A 287 9.61 -2.13 0.04
N LEU A 288 9.06 -2.94 -0.87
CA LEU A 288 8.38 -2.48 -2.08
C LEU A 288 6.89 -2.31 -1.80
N THR A 289 6.20 -1.49 -2.59
CA THR A 289 4.75 -1.41 -2.53
C THR A 289 4.11 -2.68 -3.12
N PRO A 290 2.98 -3.16 -2.60
CA PRO A 290 2.31 -4.36 -3.10
C PRO A 290 2.04 -4.35 -4.60
N TRP A 291 1.67 -3.20 -5.14
CA TRP A 291 1.37 -3.07 -6.55
C TRP A 291 2.60 -3.04 -7.49
N HIS A 292 3.82 -2.99 -6.93
CA HIS A 292 5.09 -3.05 -7.66
C HIS A 292 5.91 -4.30 -7.30
N SER A 293 5.31 -5.29 -6.66
CA SER A 293 6.03 -6.46 -6.18
C SER A 293 5.13 -7.67 -6.03
N THR A 294 5.77 -8.80 -5.75
CA THR A 294 5.15 -10.06 -5.39
C THR A 294 5.44 -10.35 -3.92
N LEU A 295 4.41 -10.73 -3.18
CA LEU A 295 4.57 -11.15 -1.80
C LEU A 295 5.18 -12.56 -1.73
N LEU A 296 6.27 -12.69 -0.98
CA LEU A 296 6.91 -13.94 -0.61
C LEU A 296 6.60 -14.29 0.85
N VAL A 297 6.08 -15.48 1.08
CA VAL A 297 6.01 -16.10 2.41
C VAL A 297 7.24 -16.96 2.62
N THR A 298 8.07 -16.60 3.58
CA THR A 298 9.32 -17.32 3.88
C THR A 298 9.06 -18.57 4.71
N ALA A 299 9.86 -19.61 4.46
CA ALA A 299 9.75 -20.89 5.16
C ALA A 299 10.17 -20.75 6.63
N ARG A 300 11.25 -20.01 6.90
CA ARG A 300 11.73 -19.73 8.25
C ARG A 300 10.83 -18.68 8.91
N ARG A 301 9.96 -19.15 9.82
CA ARG A 301 9.02 -18.38 10.65
C ARG A 301 7.74 -17.89 9.95
N GLY A 302 7.54 -18.13 8.65
CA GLY A 302 6.34 -17.67 7.96
C GLY A 302 6.30 -16.15 7.75
N GLY A 303 7.48 -15.52 7.66
CA GLY A 303 7.58 -14.08 7.50
C GLY A 303 7.14 -13.64 6.11
N PHE A 304 6.85 -12.35 5.98
CA PHE A 304 6.41 -11.74 4.73
C PHE A 304 7.49 -10.82 4.17
N CYS A 305 7.81 -10.99 2.89
CA CYS A 305 8.77 -10.16 2.18
C CYS A 305 8.21 -9.74 0.83
N THR A 306 8.62 -8.58 0.32
CA THR A 306 8.28 -8.14 -1.03
C THR A 306 9.46 -8.40 -1.96
N LYS A 307 9.23 -9.11 -3.06
CA LYS A 307 10.25 -9.45 -4.07
C LYS A 307 9.72 -9.16 -5.47
N LEU A 308 10.59 -9.17 -6.48
CA LEU A 308 10.14 -9.12 -7.86
C LEU A 308 9.76 -10.54 -8.30
N ALA A 309 8.69 -10.70 -9.09
CA ALA A 309 8.25 -11.99 -9.59
C ALA A 309 9.37 -12.77 -10.31
N LYS A 310 10.23 -12.07 -11.07
CA LYS A 310 11.37 -12.68 -11.75
C LYS A 310 12.38 -13.35 -10.81
N ASP A 311 12.54 -12.82 -9.60
CA ASP A 311 13.48 -13.35 -8.60
C ASP A 311 12.93 -14.60 -7.91
N LEU A 312 11.65 -14.93 -8.15
CA LEU A 312 10.91 -16.05 -7.57
C LEU A 312 10.59 -17.15 -8.58
N ALA A 313 11.24 -17.13 -9.75
CA ALA A 313 10.95 -18.07 -10.84
C ALA A 313 11.42 -19.51 -10.58
N ASP A 314 12.34 -19.74 -9.64
CA ASP A 314 12.88 -21.07 -9.33
C ASP A 314 11.82 -21.97 -8.65
N ARG A 315 11.22 -22.85 -9.45
CA ARG A 315 10.19 -23.81 -9.01
C ARG A 315 10.71 -24.91 -8.08
N ALA A 316 12.03 -25.11 -7.97
CA ALA A 316 12.59 -26.02 -6.97
C ALA A 316 12.53 -25.42 -5.56
N ARG A 317 12.59 -24.09 -5.46
CA ARG A 317 12.58 -23.34 -4.19
C ARG A 317 11.21 -22.78 -3.83
N TYR A 318 10.46 -22.33 -4.83
CA TYR A 318 9.23 -21.57 -4.63
C TYR A 318 8.01 -22.26 -5.24
N GLU A 319 6.85 -22.04 -4.63
CA GLU A 319 5.54 -22.42 -5.14
C GLU A 319 4.63 -21.19 -5.21
N VAL A 320 3.81 -21.12 -6.26
CA VAL A 320 2.78 -20.08 -6.38
C VAL A 320 1.53 -20.63 -5.70
N ILE A 321 1.00 -19.88 -4.76
CA ILE A 321 -0.26 -20.20 -4.11
C ILE A 321 -1.37 -19.43 -4.83
N GLU A 322 -2.41 -20.16 -5.23
CA GLU A 322 -3.56 -19.60 -5.91
C GLU A 322 -4.74 -19.40 -4.96
N LYS A 323 -5.56 -18.41 -5.28
CA LYS A 323 -6.86 -18.15 -4.66
C LYS A 323 -7.85 -17.92 -5.80
N ASP A 324 -8.96 -18.67 -5.79
CA ASP A 324 -10.00 -18.60 -6.84
C ASP A 324 -9.43 -18.80 -8.27
N GLY A 325 -8.45 -19.70 -8.41
CA GLY A 325 -7.79 -20.02 -9.69
C GLY A 325 -6.83 -18.93 -10.20
N LYS A 326 -6.49 -17.93 -9.38
CA LYS A 326 -5.55 -16.87 -9.72
C LYS A 326 -4.34 -16.87 -8.78
N PRO A 327 -3.12 -16.58 -9.27
CA PRO A 327 -1.95 -16.39 -8.40
C PRO A 327 -2.21 -15.35 -7.30
N TYR A 328 -1.92 -15.69 -6.05
CA TYR A 328 -2.20 -14.84 -4.89
C TYR A 328 -0.95 -14.44 -4.11
N TYR A 329 0.02 -15.34 -3.99
CA TYR A 329 1.36 -15.05 -3.45
C TYR A 329 2.32 -16.18 -3.80
N VAL A 330 3.60 -15.99 -3.50
CA VAL A 330 4.62 -17.04 -3.59
C VAL A 330 5.01 -17.50 -2.19
N ARG A 331 5.25 -18.79 -2.01
CA ARG A 331 5.76 -19.36 -0.76
C ARG A 331 7.04 -20.14 -1.01
N GLU A 332 7.99 -20.01 -0.09
CA GLU A 332 9.15 -20.91 -0.03
C GLU A 332 8.68 -22.32 0.33
N LYS A 333 9.08 -23.30 -0.49
CA LYS A 333 8.79 -24.71 -0.23
C LYS A 333 9.46 -25.15 1.07
N HIS A 334 8.72 -25.87 1.90
CA HIS A 334 9.22 -26.41 3.16
C HIS A 334 8.41 -27.66 3.56
N PRO A 335 9.05 -28.69 4.18
CA PRO A 335 8.34 -29.89 4.62
C PRO A 335 7.16 -29.64 5.56
N ASP A 336 7.20 -28.57 6.36
CA ASP A 336 6.09 -28.15 7.22
C ASP A 336 4.84 -27.71 6.45
N PHE A 337 4.97 -27.38 5.16
CA PHE A 337 3.87 -26.95 4.30
C PHE A 337 3.36 -28.04 3.36
N GLU A 338 3.98 -29.22 3.38
CA GLU A 338 3.53 -30.38 2.60
C GLU A 338 2.38 -31.09 3.31
N TRP A 339 1.14 -30.76 2.98
CA TRP A 339 -0.06 -31.35 3.57
C TRP A 339 -0.89 -32.08 2.50
N PRO A 340 -1.78 -33.02 2.91
CA PRO A 340 -2.73 -33.62 1.98
C PRO A 340 -3.57 -32.55 1.27
N GLU A 341 -4.02 -32.83 0.04
CA GLU A 341 -4.70 -31.86 -0.81
C GLU A 341 -5.96 -31.24 -0.18
N TYR A 342 -6.66 -32.01 0.67
CA TYR A 342 -7.83 -31.56 1.41
C TYR A 342 -7.50 -30.63 2.60
N VAL A 343 -6.22 -30.45 2.95
CA VAL A 343 -5.79 -29.48 3.96
C VAL A 343 -5.20 -28.26 3.27
N LYS A 344 -5.77 -27.10 3.54
CA LYS A 344 -5.28 -25.82 3.03
C LYS A 344 -4.56 -25.06 4.13
N ILE A 345 -3.44 -24.42 3.76
CA ILE A 345 -2.68 -23.56 4.65
C ILE A 345 -2.82 -22.14 4.15
N HIS A 346 -3.39 -21.27 4.98
CA HIS A 346 -3.56 -19.86 4.71
C HIS A 346 -2.66 -19.05 5.63
N HIS A 347 -2.19 -17.91 5.14
CA HIS A 347 -1.48 -16.92 5.93
C HIS A 347 -2.38 -15.70 6.13
N ARG A 348 -2.24 -15.02 7.27
CA ARG A 348 -2.93 -13.77 7.58
C ARG A 348 -1.96 -12.72 8.10
N TYR A 349 -2.44 -11.48 8.14
CA TYR A 349 -1.75 -10.37 8.79
C TYR A 349 -1.28 -10.74 10.21
N GLY A 350 -0.15 -10.16 10.62
CA GLY A 350 0.60 -10.56 11.82
C GLY A 350 1.53 -11.77 11.60
N GLY A 351 1.32 -12.59 10.57
CA GLY A 351 2.06 -13.84 10.38
C GLY A 351 1.32 -15.07 10.90
N LYS A 352 0.04 -14.91 11.26
CA LYS A 352 -0.84 -16.00 11.70
C LYS A 352 -1.03 -17.03 10.58
N ILE A 353 -0.93 -18.31 10.92
CA ILE A 353 -1.16 -19.43 10.00
C ILE A 353 -2.49 -20.09 10.34
N ILE A 354 -3.29 -20.39 9.31
CA ILE A 354 -4.51 -21.17 9.43
C ILE A 354 -4.31 -22.48 8.69
N VAL A 355 -4.50 -23.59 9.39
CA VAL A 355 -4.55 -24.94 8.82
C VAL A 355 -6.00 -25.38 8.81
N GLU A 356 -6.57 -25.52 7.62
CA GLU A 356 -7.98 -25.82 7.42
C GLU A 356 -8.16 -27.14 6.69
N SER A 357 -8.89 -28.08 7.31
CA SER A 357 -9.36 -29.27 6.60
C SER A 357 -10.67 -28.96 5.88
N THR A 358 -10.65 -29.16 4.56
CA THR A 358 -11.82 -29.05 3.67
C THR A 358 -12.52 -30.39 3.46
N SER A 359 -11.99 -31.48 4.03
CA SER A 359 -12.58 -32.81 3.86
C SER A 359 -13.93 -32.93 4.56
N ARG A 360 -14.85 -33.65 3.90
CA ARG A 360 -16.15 -34.08 4.47
C ARG A 360 -16.13 -35.54 4.91
N VAL A 361 -15.01 -36.24 4.72
CA VAL A 361 -14.85 -37.66 5.06
C VAL A 361 -14.35 -37.76 6.49
N ASP A 362 -15.09 -38.49 7.33
CA ASP A 362 -14.82 -38.57 8.77
C ASP A 362 -13.42 -39.09 9.13
N GLY A 363 -12.89 -40.04 8.34
CA GLY A 363 -11.54 -40.58 8.54
C GLY A 363 -10.40 -39.61 8.19
N GLU A 364 -10.66 -38.61 7.35
CA GLU A 364 -9.68 -37.60 6.92
C GLU A 364 -9.69 -36.35 7.81
N ARG A 365 -10.67 -36.24 8.71
CA ARG A 365 -10.76 -35.15 9.68
C ARG A 365 -9.90 -35.37 10.92
N GLY A 366 -9.32 -36.56 11.09
CA GLY A 366 -8.34 -36.84 12.14
C GLY A 366 -6.95 -36.30 11.79
N LEU A 367 -6.16 -35.97 12.81
CA LEU A 367 -4.76 -35.56 12.67
C LEU A 367 -3.84 -36.74 13.00
N PRO A 368 -3.32 -37.51 12.02
CA PRO A 368 -2.31 -38.53 12.28
C PRO A 368 -1.01 -37.91 12.83
N ASP A 369 -0.17 -38.72 13.48
CA ASP A 369 0.98 -38.22 14.24
C ASP A 369 2.00 -37.44 13.41
N ASN A 370 2.19 -37.81 12.14
CA ASN A 370 3.04 -37.05 11.22
C ASN A 370 2.51 -35.63 10.96
N LEU A 371 1.19 -35.45 10.87
CA LEU A 371 0.56 -34.13 10.72
C LEU A 371 0.53 -33.35 12.03
N LYS A 372 0.40 -34.02 13.18
CA LYS A 372 0.55 -33.38 14.50
C LYS A 372 1.94 -32.77 14.68
N LEU A 373 3.00 -33.46 14.24
CA LEU A 373 4.36 -32.92 14.29
C LEU A 373 4.52 -31.67 13.41
N LYS A 374 3.98 -31.70 12.18
CA LYS A 374 3.96 -30.52 11.31
C LYS A 374 3.19 -29.37 11.93
N LEU A 375 2.02 -29.66 12.52
CA LEU A 375 1.21 -28.66 13.23
C LEU A 375 1.98 -28.04 14.41
N ALA A 376 2.68 -28.85 15.19
CA ALA A 376 3.52 -28.37 16.28
C ALA A 376 4.63 -27.45 15.78
N ASN A 377 5.31 -27.79 14.68
CA ASN A 377 6.32 -26.92 14.06
C ASN A 377 5.72 -25.57 13.60
N LEU A 378 4.52 -25.60 13.01
CA LEU A 378 3.81 -24.37 12.62
C LEU A 378 3.40 -23.55 13.85
N ALA A 379 2.98 -24.19 14.94
CA ALA A 379 2.58 -23.54 16.19
C ALA A 379 3.72 -22.84 16.93
N LEU A 380 4.98 -23.23 16.69
CA LEU A 380 6.17 -22.58 17.25
C LEU A 380 6.51 -21.23 16.58
N ARG A 381 5.75 -20.82 15.56
CA ARG A 381 5.93 -19.53 14.89
C ARG A 381 5.28 -18.40 15.72
N PRO A 382 5.72 -17.13 15.55
CA PRO A 382 5.40 -16.05 16.49
C PRO A 382 3.91 -15.87 16.81
N GLU A 383 3.04 -15.94 15.80
CA GLU A 383 1.58 -15.78 15.96
C GLU A 383 0.82 -17.10 16.12
N GLY A 384 1.54 -18.21 16.29
CA GLY A 384 0.98 -19.55 16.42
C GLY A 384 0.21 -20.02 15.18
N VAL A 385 -0.72 -20.95 15.41
CA VAL A 385 -1.53 -21.59 14.37
C VAL A 385 -2.99 -21.72 14.82
N GLU A 386 -3.91 -21.42 13.91
CA GLU A 386 -5.34 -21.67 14.08
C GLU A 386 -5.74 -22.87 13.24
N VAL A 387 -6.52 -23.78 13.81
CA VAL A 387 -6.89 -25.05 13.20
C VAL A 387 -8.40 -25.09 12.97
N LYS A 388 -8.84 -25.42 11.75
CA LYS A 388 -10.26 -25.46 11.36
C LYS A 388 -10.63 -26.75 10.66
N GLY A 389 -11.86 -27.22 10.87
CA GLY A 389 -12.43 -28.34 10.12
C GLY A 389 -11.92 -29.74 10.50
N PHE A 390 -11.01 -29.83 11.48
CA PHE A 390 -10.54 -31.11 12.03
C PHE A 390 -11.46 -31.60 13.16
N LYS A 391 -11.54 -32.92 13.35
CA LYS A 391 -12.13 -33.54 14.54
C LYS A 391 -11.05 -33.61 15.61
N VAL A 392 -11.30 -32.98 16.76
CA VAL A 392 -10.42 -33.00 17.94
C VAL A 392 -10.69 -34.24 18.78
#